data_AF-A0A286UFL9-F1
#
_entry.id   AF-A0A286UFL9-F1
#
_cell.length_a   1.000
_cell.length_b   1.000
_cell.length_c   1.000
_cell.angle_alpha   90.00
_cell.angle_beta   90.00
_cell.angle_gamma   90.00
#
_symmetry.space_group_name_H-M   'P 1'
#
loop_
_entity.id
_entity.type
_entity.pdbx_description
1 polymer ?
#
loop_
_entity_poly.entity_id
_entity_poly.type
_entity_poly.pdbx_seq_one_letter_code
_entity_poly.pdbx_strand_id
1 'polypeptide(L)'
;MGRDDRGLKGEFFSNESEAERRISFFAQSLTTHIPEPIPVDAMPTFTVLTPHYSEKILLSLREIIKEEDQNTRVTLLEYLKQLHPVEWDNFVKDTKILAEESNMFNGQNPFGGSDEKSGNAKTADDLPFYCIGFKSSAPEFTLRTRIWASLRAQTFYRIVSGMMNYANAIKLLYRVENPEVVQLFGGNTDKLERELERMARRKFKFVVSMQRYSKFNPVERENAEFLLRAYPDLQIAYLDEEPSRREGGETRLFSALIDGHSEFIVETGRRRPKFRVELPGNPILGDRKSDNQNRAIIFYRGEYLQLIDANQNNYLEECLKIRNVFSEFEGYAVSSQSLYAQWGHQDFKKSPVAIVGAREYIFSENVGVLGDIAAGKEHKRSVLLLRMRFLGLEGSCIMGTQIS
;
A
#
# COMPACT_ATOMS: atom_id res chain seq x y z
N MET A 1 25.04 -20.68 -22.57
CA MET A 1 26.02 -21.77 -22.39
C MET A 1 27.28 -21.20 -21.76
N GLY A 2 27.70 -21.76 -20.61
CA GLY A 2 29.09 -21.76 -20.15
C GLY A 2 29.54 -20.67 -19.17
N ARG A 3 29.19 -20.82 -17.89
CA ARG A 3 30.13 -20.64 -16.77
C ARG A 3 29.74 -21.59 -15.64
N ASP A 4 30.68 -22.45 -15.26
CA ASP A 4 30.63 -23.37 -14.13
C ASP A 4 30.31 -22.61 -12.84
N ASP A 5 29.04 -22.50 -12.47
CA ASP A 5 28.64 -22.28 -11.07
C ASP A 5 28.56 -23.65 -10.38
N ARG A 6 29.73 -24.22 -10.10
CA ARG A 6 29.89 -25.13 -8.95
C ARG A 6 30.07 -24.28 -7.69
N GLY A 7 29.10 -23.40 -7.45
CA GLY A 7 29.01 -22.53 -6.28
C GLY A 7 27.99 -23.09 -5.31
N LEU A 8 28.42 -23.34 -4.07
CA LEU A 8 27.63 -23.65 -2.87
C LEU A 8 26.10 -23.75 -3.09
N LYS A 9 25.55 -24.97 -3.13
CA LYS A 9 24.13 -25.21 -2.85
C LYS A 9 23.88 -24.92 -1.37
N GLY A 10 23.88 -23.65 -0.99
CA GLY A 10 23.27 -23.25 0.27
C GLY A 10 21.77 -23.31 0.07
N GLU A 11 21.12 -24.33 0.64
CA GLU A 11 19.66 -24.33 0.83
C GLU A 11 19.32 -23.25 1.90
N PHE A 12 19.54 -21.98 1.58
CA PHE A 12 19.24 -20.85 2.47
C PHE A 12 17.73 -20.61 2.59
N PHE A 13 16.98 -21.02 1.57
CA PHE A 13 15.52 -20.95 1.51
C PHE A 13 14.96 -22.34 1.24
N SER A 14 13.75 -22.60 1.74
CA SER A 14 13.00 -23.79 1.33
C SER A 14 12.67 -23.69 -0.16
N ASN A 15 12.87 -24.79 -0.89
CA ASN A 15 12.58 -24.89 -2.32
C ASN A 15 11.16 -24.41 -2.63
N GLU A 16 11.02 -23.65 -3.73
CA GLU A 16 9.75 -23.11 -4.23
C GLU A 16 9.04 -22.14 -3.27
N SER A 17 9.77 -21.56 -2.31
CA SER A 17 9.21 -20.55 -1.43
C SER A 17 9.19 -19.17 -2.05
N GLU A 18 8.19 -18.36 -1.66
CA GLU A 18 8.15 -16.93 -2.02
C GLU A 18 9.41 -16.18 -1.56
N ALA A 19 10.05 -16.61 -0.47
CA ALA A 19 11.30 -16.01 0.00
C ALA A 19 12.44 -16.23 -1.01
N GLU A 20 12.58 -17.46 -1.51
CA GLU A 20 13.56 -17.81 -2.55
C GLU A 20 13.32 -16.96 -3.80
N ARG A 21 12.08 -16.91 -4.30
CA ARG A 21 11.72 -16.14 -5.51
C ARG A 21 12.02 -14.65 -5.35
N ARG A 22 11.56 -14.05 -4.25
CA ARG A 22 11.69 -12.63 -3.97
C ARG A 22 13.13 -12.18 -3.78
N ILE A 23 13.90 -12.90 -2.94
CA ILE A 23 15.29 -12.56 -2.67
C ILE A 23 16.17 -12.84 -3.89
N SER A 24 15.91 -13.92 -4.64
CA SER A 24 16.65 -14.21 -5.88
C SER A 24 16.40 -13.13 -6.94
N PHE A 25 15.14 -12.72 -7.13
CA PHE A 25 14.80 -11.63 -8.04
C PHE A 25 15.47 -10.31 -7.63
N PHE A 26 15.41 -9.97 -6.34
CA PHE A 26 16.08 -8.79 -5.80
C PHE A 26 17.60 -8.85 -6.02
N ALA A 27 18.25 -9.96 -5.68
CA ALA A 27 19.69 -10.15 -5.87
C ALA A 27 20.08 -10.04 -7.35
N GLN A 28 19.31 -10.65 -8.25
CA GLN A 28 19.54 -10.54 -9.69
C GLN A 28 19.41 -9.09 -10.16
N SER A 29 18.41 -8.36 -9.68
CA SER A 29 18.22 -6.96 -10.07
C SER A 29 19.40 -6.07 -9.65
N LEU A 30 20.09 -6.38 -8.54
CA LEU A 30 21.28 -5.65 -8.09
C LEU A 30 22.50 -5.84 -9.01
N THR A 31 22.49 -6.85 -9.87
CA THR A 31 23.56 -7.07 -10.87
C THR A 31 23.39 -6.20 -12.12
N THR A 32 22.25 -5.50 -12.25
CA THR A 32 22.00 -4.56 -13.33
C THR A 32 22.65 -3.21 -13.04
N HIS A 33 22.79 -2.37 -14.07
CA HIS A 33 23.26 -1.00 -13.88
C HIS A 33 22.21 -0.19 -13.13
N ILE A 34 22.51 0.12 -11.85
CA ILE A 34 21.67 0.94 -10.98
C ILE A 34 22.43 2.22 -10.64
N PRO A 35 21.86 3.43 -10.83
CA PRO A 35 22.52 4.67 -10.46
C PRO A 35 22.84 4.74 -8.96
N GLU A 36 23.92 5.43 -8.61
CA GLU A 36 24.30 5.63 -7.21
C GLU A 36 23.28 6.49 -6.47
N PRO A 37 22.76 6.04 -5.32
CA PRO A 37 21.76 6.76 -4.56
C PRO A 37 22.41 7.84 -3.69
N ILE A 38 21.61 8.82 -3.27
CA ILE A 38 22.00 9.78 -2.22
C ILE A 38 21.61 9.26 -0.81
N PRO A 39 22.27 9.76 0.26
CA PRO A 39 21.91 9.42 1.64
C PRO A 39 20.43 9.73 1.94
N VAL A 40 19.83 8.96 2.86
CA VAL A 40 18.40 9.15 3.21
C VAL A 40 18.11 10.57 3.68
N ASP A 41 19.04 11.21 4.39
CA ASP A 41 18.89 12.60 4.84
C ASP A 41 18.74 13.59 3.67
N ALA A 42 19.45 13.35 2.57
CA ALA A 42 19.42 14.19 1.37
C ALA A 42 18.32 13.77 0.37
N MET A 43 17.77 12.56 0.51
CA MET A 43 16.71 12.02 -0.35
C MET A 43 15.53 12.99 -0.47
N PRO A 44 14.98 13.23 -1.67
CA PRO A 44 13.80 14.06 -1.82
C PRO A 44 12.57 13.41 -1.18
N THR A 45 11.57 14.23 -0.90
CA THR A 45 10.27 13.75 -0.44
C THR A 45 9.44 13.32 -1.64
N PHE A 46 8.68 12.24 -1.49
CA PHE A 46 7.77 11.80 -2.54
C PHE A 46 6.41 11.37 -1.98
N THR A 47 5.39 11.53 -2.82
CA THR A 47 4.04 11.05 -2.55
C THR A 47 3.71 9.92 -3.51
N VAL A 48 3.22 8.80 -3.00
CA VAL A 48 2.47 7.82 -3.80
C VAL A 48 1.01 8.26 -3.83
N LEU A 49 0.42 8.33 -5.01
CA LEU A 49 -1.00 8.62 -5.22
C LEU A 49 -1.68 7.43 -5.89
N THR A 50 -2.65 6.85 -5.21
CA THR A 50 -3.38 5.67 -5.69
C THR A 50 -4.88 5.92 -5.81
N PRO A 51 -5.49 5.58 -6.96
CA PRO A 51 -6.93 5.41 -7.12
C PRO A 51 -7.59 4.50 -6.08
N HIS A 52 -8.76 4.87 -5.58
CA HIS A 52 -9.68 3.87 -5.01
C HIS A 52 -11.12 4.21 -5.37
N TYR A 53 -11.83 3.25 -5.94
CA TYR A 53 -13.22 3.41 -6.33
C TYR A 53 -14.14 2.41 -5.64
N SER A 54 -13.95 1.13 -5.92
CA SER A 54 -14.84 0.05 -5.47
C SER A 54 -14.09 -1.24 -5.13
N GLU A 55 -12.76 -1.20 -5.15
CA GLU A 55 -11.91 -2.31 -4.77
C GLU A 55 -12.20 -2.67 -3.30
N LYS A 56 -12.39 -3.95 -3.01
CA LYS A 56 -12.67 -4.39 -1.64
C LYS A 56 -11.44 -4.10 -0.77
N ILE A 57 -11.67 -3.53 0.42
CA ILE A 57 -10.58 -3.24 1.37
C ILE A 57 -10.00 -4.54 1.91
N LEU A 58 -10.85 -5.38 2.51
CA LEU A 58 -10.53 -6.71 3.01
C LEU A 58 -11.61 -7.68 2.57
N LEU A 59 -11.23 -8.93 2.31
CA LEU A 59 -12.19 -10.01 2.14
C LEU A 59 -12.92 -10.27 3.47
N SER A 60 -14.22 -10.49 3.38
CA SER A 60 -15.03 -10.99 4.49
C SER A 60 -14.80 -12.48 4.66
N LEU A 61 -15.00 -12.99 5.88
CA LEU A 61 -14.88 -14.43 6.14
C LEU A 61 -15.82 -15.24 5.23
N ARG A 62 -17.05 -14.76 5.03
CA ARG A 62 -18.05 -15.42 4.17
C ARG A 62 -17.55 -15.59 2.74
N GLU A 63 -16.89 -14.60 2.17
CA GLU A 63 -16.34 -14.69 0.81
C GLU A 63 -15.18 -15.69 0.72
N ILE A 64 -14.46 -15.89 1.81
CA ILE A 64 -13.29 -16.77 1.85
C ILE A 64 -13.71 -18.25 1.93
N ILE A 65 -14.77 -18.54 2.68
CA ILE A 65 -15.16 -19.93 3.02
C ILE A 65 -16.45 -20.40 2.35
N LYS A 66 -17.22 -19.50 1.72
CA LYS A 66 -18.47 -19.90 1.05
C LYS A 66 -18.15 -20.31 -0.38
N GLU A 67 -18.74 -21.41 -0.81
CA GLU A 67 -18.74 -21.83 -2.21
C GLU A 67 -19.48 -20.77 -3.05
N GLU A 68 -18.84 -20.27 -4.12
CA GLU A 68 -19.44 -19.25 -4.99
C GLU A 68 -20.53 -19.85 -5.89
N ASP A 69 -20.35 -21.08 -6.37
CA ASP A 69 -21.23 -21.73 -7.35
C ASP A 69 -21.63 -23.15 -6.92
N GLN A 70 -22.87 -23.56 -7.21
CA GLN A 70 -23.35 -24.93 -6.98
C GLN A 70 -22.57 -26.00 -7.75
N ASN A 71 -21.87 -25.61 -8.81
CA ASN A 71 -21.06 -26.49 -9.65
C ASN A 71 -19.60 -26.59 -9.17
N THR A 72 -19.12 -25.62 -8.43
CA THR A 72 -17.70 -25.48 -8.06
C THR A 72 -17.60 -25.65 -6.54
N ARG A 73 -17.39 -26.89 -6.09
CA ARG A 73 -17.33 -27.27 -4.66
C ARG A 73 -16.02 -26.86 -3.96
N VAL A 74 -15.35 -25.81 -4.43
CA VAL A 74 -14.06 -25.37 -3.90
C VAL A 74 -14.21 -23.94 -3.41
N THR A 75 -13.91 -23.73 -2.14
CA THR A 75 -13.91 -22.40 -1.52
C THR A 75 -12.69 -21.60 -1.96
N LEU A 76 -12.77 -20.26 -1.88
CA LEU A 76 -11.60 -19.41 -2.16
C LEU A 76 -10.40 -19.78 -1.28
N LEU A 77 -10.65 -20.13 -0.02
CA LEU A 77 -9.59 -20.56 0.89
C LEU A 77 -8.91 -21.87 0.47
N GLU A 78 -9.68 -22.87 0.06
CA GLU A 78 -9.13 -24.14 -0.42
C GLU A 78 -8.32 -23.94 -1.69
N TYR A 79 -8.80 -23.09 -2.60
CA TYR A 79 -8.06 -22.70 -3.79
C TYR A 79 -6.72 -22.03 -3.43
N LEU A 80 -6.73 -21.04 -2.52
CA LEU A 80 -5.50 -20.36 -2.08
C LEU A 80 -4.52 -21.30 -1.36
N LYS A 81 -5.03 -22.26 -0.59
CA LYS A 81 -4.20 -23.29 0.09
C LYS A 81 -3.49 -24.20 -0.93
N GLN A 82 -4.18 -24.56 -2.01
CA GLN A 82 -3.59 -25.37 -3.08
C GLN A 82 -2.59 -24.56 -3.91
N LEU A 83 -2.84 -23.27 -4.13
CA LEU A 83 -1.93 -22.40 -4.87
C LEU A 83 -0.66 -22.04 -4.08
N HIS A 84 -0.77 -21.91 -2.75
CA HIS A 84 0.33 -21.48 -1.86
C HIS A 84 0.53 -22.42 -0.65
N PRO A 85 0.88 -23.70 -0.88
CA PRO A 85 0.94 -24.70 0.20
C PRO A 85 2.00 -24.38 1.25
N VAL A 86 3.21 -24.00 0.82
CA VAL A 86 4.32 -23.63 1.72
C VAL A 86 3.96 -22.42 2.59
N GLU A 87 3.34 -21.40 1.99
CA GLU A 87 2.95 -20.19 2.72
C GLU A 87 1.80 -20.45 3.69
N TRP A 88 0.87 -21.36 3.35
CA TRP A 88 -0.20 -21.78 4.24
C TRP A 88 0.36 -22.51 5.45
N ASP A 89 1.30 -23.44 5.26
CA ASP A 89 1.94 -24.16 6.36
C ASP A 89 2.68 -23.22 7.31
N ASN A 90 3.40 -22.24 6.76
CA ASN A 90 4.06 -21.20 7.55
C ASN A 90 3.04 -20.33 8.29
N PHE A 91 1.95 -19.93 7.64
CA PHE A 91 0.86 -19.19 8.28
C PHE A 91 0.24 -19.95 9.45
N VAL A 92 -0.02 -21.25 9.30
CA VAL A 92 -0.57 -22.10 10.36
C VAL A 92 0.41 -22.22 11.53
N LYS A 93 1.71 -22.41 11.26
CA LYS A 93 2.76 -22.46 12.29
C LYS A 93 2.84 -21.15 13.07
N ASP A 94 2.94 -20.01 12.38
CA ASP A 94 3.01 -18.69 13.02
C ASP A 94 1.79 -18.40 13.89
N THR A 95 0.61 -18.79 13.42
CA THR A 95 -0.63 -18.55 14.14
C THR A 95 -0.74 -19.43 15.39
N LYS A 96 -0.19 -20.66 15.36
CA LYS A 96 -0.09 -21.53 16.55
C LYS A 96 0.84 -20.94 17.60
N ILE A 97 2.00 -20.43 17.19
CA ILE A 97 2.96 -19.79 18.10
C ILE A 97 2.29 -18.60 18.80
N LEU A 98 1.59 -17.75 18.05
CA LEU A 98 0.85 -16.62 18.62
C LEU A 98 -0.24 -17.05 19.61
N ALA A 99 -0.97 -18.13 19.30
CA ALA A 99 -2.00 -18.67 20.19
C ALA A 99 -1.40 -19.22 21.51
N GLU A 100 -0.22 -19.84 21.42
CA GLU A 100 0.53 -20.33 22.59
C GLU A 100 1.05 -19.16 23.42
N GLU A 101 1.66 -18.15 22.80
CA GLU A 101 2.15 -16.93 23.46
C GLU A 101 0.99 -16.18 24.16
N SER A 102 -0.15 -15.99 23.48
CA SER A 102 -1.31 -15.33 24.08
C SER A 102 -1.82 -16.05 25.32
N ASN A 103 -1.80 -17.40 25.31
CA ASN A 103 -2.19 -18.22 26.45
C ASN A 103 -1.19 -18.14 27.60
N MET A 104 0.10 -17.95 27.30
CA MET A 104 1.16 -17.78 28.31
C MET A 104 1.11 -16.39 28.96
N PHE A 105 0.81 -15.33 28.20
CA PHE A 105 0.72 -13.96 28.72
C PHE A 105 -0.60 -13.68 29.46
N ASN A 106 -1.72 -14.25 29.03
CA ASN A 106 -3.02 -14.14 29.72
C ASN A 106 -3.19 -15.17 30.86
N GLY A 107 -2.07 -15.58 31.48
CA GLY A 107 -1.95 -16.59 32.54
C GLY A 107 -3.28 -17.11 33.08
N GLN A 108 -3.64 -18.34 32.68
CA GLN A 108 -4.78 -19.13 33.19
C GLN A 108 -5.86 -18.29 33.88
N ASN A 109 -6.77 -17.67 33.09
CA ASN A 109 -7.95 -17.02 33.64
C ASN A 109 -8.59 -17.91 34.72
N PRO A 110 -8.72 -17.45 35.99
CA PRO A 110 -9.33 -18.23 37.07
C PRO A 110 -10.83 -18.51 36.87
N PHE A 111 -11.41 -18.02 35.78
CA PHE A 111 -12.79 -18.25 35.35
C PHE A 111 -12.88 -19.13 34.09
N GLY A 112 -11.84 -19.93 33.80
CA GLY A 112 -11.91 -21.05 32.85
C GLY A 112 -12.74 -22.21 33.38
N GLY A 113 -14.03 -21.98 33.61
CA GLY A 113 -15.02 -23.00 33.88
C GLY A 113 -15.75 -23.35 32.59
N SER A 114 -15.62 -24.61 32.17
CA SER A 114 -16.56 -25.43 31.39
C SER A 114 -17.46 -24.76 30.34
N ASP A 115 -17.37 -25.27 29.12
CA ASP A 115 -18.44 -25.26 28.12
C ASP A 115 -19.85 -25.28 28.75
N GLU A 116 -20.61 -24.19 28.59
CA GLU A 116 -22.02 -24.18 28.17
C GLU A 116 -22.61 -22.75 28.18
N LYS A 117 -23.24 -22.40 27.06
CA LYS A 117 -24.37 -21.46 26.88
C LYS A 117 -24.22 -20.00 27.35
N SER A 118 -23.96 -19.14 26.37
CA SER A 118 -24.66 -17.85 26.27
C SER A 118 -25.27 -17.71 24.89
N GLY A 119 -26.61 -17.70 24.85
CA GLY A 119 -27.39 -17.61 23.63
C GLY A 119 -27.37 -16.24 22.96
N ASN A 120 -27.71 -16.27 21.67
CA ASN A 120 -28.12 -15.17 20.79
C ASN A 120 -27.02 -14.23 20.25
N ALA A 121 -26.11 -14.78 19.44
CA ALA A 121 -25.59 -14.10 18.25
C ALA A 121 -25.72 -15.04 17.04
N LYS A 122 -26.29 -14.54 15.95
CA LYS A 122 -26.85 -15.31 14.83
C LYS A 122 -25.76 -16.00 13.99
N THR A 123 -25.76 -17.34 13.99
CA THR A 123 -25.45 -18.31 12.91
C THR A 123 -24.23 -18.12 11.99
N ALA A 124 -23.37 -17.14 12.20
CA ALA A 124 -22.14 -16.93 11.43
C ALA A 124 -20.86 -17.34 12.20
N ASP A 125 -20.95 -17.56 13.51
CA ASP A 125 -19.79 -17.79 14.38
C ASP A 125 -19.55 -19.27 14.73
N ASP A 126 -20.50 -20.17 14.43
CA ASP A 126 -20.34 -21.62 14.59
C ASP A 126 -19.96 -22.28 13.25
N LEU A 127 -18.77 -21.96 12.75
CA LEU A 127 -18.23 -22.56 11.53
C LEU A 127 -17.34 -23.78 11.85
N PRO A 128 -17.42 -24.86 11.05
CA PRO A 128 -16.68 -26.09 11.33
C PRO A 128 -15.15 -25.90 11.35
N PHE A 129 -14.51 -26.51 12.34
CA PHE A 129 -13.07 -26.52 12.66
C PHE A 129 -12.10 -26.77 11.49
N TYR A 130 -12.58 -27.36 10.39
CA TYR A 130 -11.80 -27.65 9.18
C TYR A 130 -11.56 -26.40 8.31
N CYS A 131 -12.46 -25.42 8.32
CA CYS A 131 -12.44 -24.31 7.37
C CYS A 131 -11.35 -23.27 7.67
N ILE A 132 -11.00 -23.02 8.94
CA ILE A 132 -10.03 -21.98 9.31
C ILE A 132 -8.68 -22.59 9.72
N GLY A 133 -8.65 -23.88 10.09
CA GLY A 133 -7.43 -24.59 10.52
C GLY A 133 -7.08 -24.44 12.00
N PHE A 134 -7.94 -23.81 12.81
CA PHE A 134 -7.75 -23.61 14.26
C PHE A 134 -8.94 -24.11 15.08
N LYS A 135 -8.67 -24.53 16.32
CA LYS A 135 -9.69 -25.05 17.26
C LYS A 135 -10.55 -23.98 17.93
N SER A 136 -10.22 -22.70 17.74
CA SER A 136 -10.88 -21.55 18.36
C SER A 136 -11.40 -20.59 17.30
N SER A 137 -12.66 -20.14 17.44
CA SER A 137 -13.30 -19.12 16.61
C SER A 137 -12.96 -17.69 17.06
N ALA A 138 -11.87 -17.49 17.82
CA ALA A 138 -11.49 -16.18 18.32
C ALA A 138 -11.40 -15.14 17.17
N PRO A 139 -11.88 -13.91 17.40
CA PRO A 139 -11.96 -12.89 16.35
C PRO A 139 -10.60 -12.53 15.75
N GLU A 140 -9.52 -12.70 16.52
CA GLU A 140 -8.14 -12.48 16.05
C GLU A 140 -7.72 -13.48 14.96
N PHE A 141 -8.02 -14.78 15.12
CA PHE A 141 -7.69 -15.79 14.11
C PHE A 141 -8.52 -15.59 12.85
N THR A 142 -9.79 -15.24 13.01
CA THR A 142 -10.67 -14.88 11.88
C THR A 142 -10.10 -13.69 11.10
N LEU A 143 -9.68 -12.64 11.80
CA LEU A 143 -9.07 -11.48 11.17
C LEU A 143 -7.75 -11.83 10.47
N ARG A 144 -6.89 -12.64 11.10
CA ARG A 144 -5.61 -13.08 10.54
C ARG A 144 -5.80 -13.87 9.25
N THR A 145 -6.77 -14.78 9.21
CA THR A 145 -7.14 -15.53 8.00
C THR A 145 -7.70 -14.61 6.91
N ARG A 146 -8.53 -13.63 7.28
CA ARG A 146 -9.02 -12.61 6.33
C ARG A 146 -7.89 -11.79 5.72
N ILE A 147 -6.91 -11.37 6.53
CA ILE A 147 -5.73 -10.64 6.07
C ILE A 147 -4.88 -11.52 5.14
N TRP A 148 -4.61 -12.77 5.53
CA TRP A 148 -3.83 -13.71 4.73
C TRP A 148 -4.45 -13.95 3.35
N ALA A 149 -5.77 -14.16 3.28
CA ALA A 149 -6.47 -14.30 2.01
C ALA A 149 -6.46 -12.98 1.21
N SER A 150 -6.69 -11.84 1.87
CA SER A 150 -6.73 -10.52 1.22
C SER A 150 -5.39 -10.14 0.58
N LEU A 151 -4.26 -10.50 1.20
CA LEU A 151 -2.92 -10.26 0.66
C LEU A 151 -2.62 -11.06 -0.62
N ARG A 152 -3.36 -12.14 -0.90
CA ARG A 152 -3.24 -12.97 -2.11
C ARG A 152 -4.32 -12.69 -3.15
N ALA A 153 -5.34 -11.93 -2.78
CA ALA A 153 -6.37 -11.44 -3.68
C ALA A 153 -6.07 -10.01 -4.15
N GLN A 154 -6.89 -9.53 -5.09
CA GLN A 154 -6.89 -8.15 -5.56
C GLN A 154 -7.68 -7.28 -4.57
N THR A 155 -7.06 -6.98 -3.44
CA THR A 155 -7.67 -6.13 -2.40
C THR A 155 -6.88 -4.85 -2.20
N PHE A 156 -7.58 -3.81 -1.73
CA PHE A 156 -6.94 -2.55 -1.43
C PHE A 156 -5.99 -2.65 -0.23
N TYR A 157 -6.24 -3.56 0.72
CA TYR A 157 -5.29 -3.85 1.81
C TYR A 157 -3.93 -4.33 1.31
N ARG A 158 -3.90 -5.18 0.26
CA ARG A 158 -2.65 -5.65 -0.36
C ARG A 158 -1.81 -4.50 -0.92
N ILE A 159 -2.45 -3.55 -1.58
CA ILE A 159 -1.79 -2.36 -2.14
C ILE A 159 -1.21 -1.51 -1.03
N VAL A 160 -2.02 -1.22 -0.01
CA VAL A 160 -1.58 -0.35 1.08
C VAL A 160 -0.44 -0.97 1.85
N SER A 161 -0.52 -2.26 2.17
CA SER A 161 0.57 -2.99 2.81
C SER A 161 1.84 -2.98 1.96
N GLY A 162 1.72 -3.15 0.64
CA GLY A 162 2.84 -3.08 -0.28
C GLY A 162 3.47 -1.69 -0.38
N MET A 163 2.68 -0.64 -0.52
CA MET A 163 3.20 0.74 -0.66
C MET A 163 3.76 1.28 0.66
N MET A 164 3.20 0.86 1.79
CA MET A 164 3.74 1.21 3.10
C MET A 164 5.10 0.57 3.38
N ASN A 165 5.53 -0.43 2.59
CA ASN A 165 6.91 -0.91 2.65
C ASN A 165 7.94 0.16 2.28
N TYR A 166 7.58 1.23 1.56
CA TYR A 166 8.48 2.37 1.38
C TYR A 166 8.87 3.01 2.71
N ALA A 167 7.91 3.16 3.64
CA ALA A 167 8.21 3.69 4.97
C ALA A 167 9.20 2.77 5.71
N ASN A 168 8.96 1.46 5.69
CA ASN A 168 9.83 0.47 6.32
C ASN A 168 11.23 0.44 5.69
N ALA A 169 11.32 0.48 4.35
CA ALA A 169 12.58 0.56 3.63
C ALA A 169 13.37 1.81 4.01
N ILE A 170 12.73 2.99 4.09
CA ILE A 170 13.39 4.24 4.50
C ILE A 170 13.90 4.14 5.94
N LYS A 171 13.11 3.59 6.87
CA LYS A 171 13.54 3.35 8.26
C LYS A 171 14.79 2.46 8.31
N LEU A 172 14.79 1.35 7.56
CA LEU A 172 15.92 0.42 7.49
C LEU A 172 17.17 1.10 6.92
N LEU A 173 17.05 1.80 5.79
CA LEU A 173 18.16 2.49 5.16
C LEU A 173 18.74 3.58 6.07
N TYR A 174 17.88 4.37 6.71
CA TYR A 174 18.32 5.43 7.62
C TYR A 174 19.07 4.87 8.84
N ARG A 175 18.57 3.76 9.39
CA ARG A 175 19.22 3.04 10.50
C ARG A 175 20.58 2.49 10.12
N VAL A 176 20.74 1.96 8.91
CA VAL A 176 22.00 1.40 8.41
C VAL A 176 23.02 2.51 8.13
N GLU A 177 22.57 3.66 7.62
CA GLU A 177 23.46 4.79 7.29
C GLU A 177 23.92 5.59 8.52
N ASN A 178 23.15 5.57 9.60
CA ASN A 178 23.42 6.35 10.81
C ASN A 178 23.57 5.44 12.04
N PRO A 179 24.67 4.66 12.16
CA PRO A 179 24.90 3.80 13.31
C PRO A 179 25.02 4.59 14.62
N GLU A 180 25.49 5.84 14.56
CA GLU A 180 25.59 6.75 15.71
C GLU A 180 24.23 7.05 16.33
N VAL A 181 23.18 7.21 15.52
CA VAL A 181 21.80 7.42 16.02
C VAL A 181 21.35 6.22 16.84
N VAL A 182 21.68 5.00 16.41
CA VAL A 182 21.38 3.77 17.16
C VAL A 182 22.15 3.72 18.48
N GLN A 183 23.42 4.14 18.48
CA GLN A 183 24.26 4.20 19.68
C GLN A 183 23.79 5.27 20.67
N LEU A 184 23.39 6.46 20.18
CA LEU A 184 22.88 7.58 20.98
C LEU A 184 21.64 7.22 21.80
N PHE A 185 20.77 6.36 21.26
CA PHE A 185 19.57 5.92 21.98
C PHE A 185 19.82 4.76 22.95
N GLY A 186 21.05 4.23 23.05
CA GLY A 186 21.51 3.41 24.17
C GLY A 186 20.63 2.22 24.55
N GLY A 187 19.93 1.61 23.59
CA GLY A 187 18.99 0.50 23.83
C GLY A 187 17.53 0.91 24.10
N ASN A 188 17.19 2.21 24.11
CA ASN A 188 15.80 2.67 24.13
C ASN A 188 15.16 2.53 22.74
N THR A 189 14.61 1.35 22.48
CA THR A 189 13.98 0.97 21.21
C THR A 189 12.85 1.92 20.81
N ASP A 190 12.05 2.38 21.77
CA ASP A 190 10.87 3.20 21.48
C ASP A 190 11.24 4.62 21.01
N LYS A 191 12.29 5.20 21.60
CA LYS A 191 12.80 6.50 21.14
C LYS A 191 13.42 6.39 19.76
N LEU A 192 14.17 5.32 19.52
CA LEU A 192 14.76 5.06 18.21
C LEU A 192 13.66 4.88 17.15
N GLU A 193 12.63 4.07 17.42
CA GLU A 193 11.54 3.84 16.46
C GLU A 193 10.79 5.14 16.14
N ARG A 194 10.54 5.99 17.14
CA ARG A 194 9.93 7.32 16.90
C ARG A 194 10.78 8.21 15.99
N GLU A 195 12.11 8.16 16.13
CA GLU A 195 13.01 8.92 15.27
C GLU A 195 13.04 8.38 13.83
N LEU A 196 13.08 7.05 13.68
CA LEU A 196 12.98 6.39 12.37
C LEU A 196 11.63 6.71 11.71
N GLU A 197 10.52 6.66 12.45
CA GLU A 197 9.19 7.07 11.98
C GLU A 197 9.15 8.52 11.55
N ARG A 198 9.76 9.43 12.32
CA ARG A 198 9.82 10.86 11.98
C ARG A 198 10.52 11.07 10.64
N MET A 199 11.62 10.36 10.41
CA MET A 199 12.36 10.43 9.15
C MET A 199 11.57 9.82 7.99
N ALA A 200 10.99 8.63 8.16
CA ALA A 200 10.16 8.00 7.14
C ALA A 200 8.95 8.88 6.76
N ARG A 201 8.24 9.42 7.75
CA ARG A 201 7.10 10.36 7.54
C ARG A 201 7.51 11.65 6.83
N ARG A 202 8.76 12.10 7.01
CA ARG A 202 9.27 13.28 6.32
C ARG A 202 9.51 13.00 4.84
N LYS A 203 9.99 11.80 4.49
CA LYS A 203 10.42 11.44 3.13
C LYS A 203 9.32 10.81 2.28
N PHE A 204 8.36 10.14 2.90
CA PHE A 204 7.33 9.39 2.20
C PHE A 204 5.94 9.78 2.68
N LYS A 205 5.04 10.01 1.71
CA LYS A 205 3.60 10.17 1.91
C LYS A 205 2.85 9.21 1.01
N PHE A 206 1.75 8.67 1.52
CA PHE A 206 0.85 7.86 0.72
C PHE A 206 -0.55 8.43 0.79
N VAL A 207 -1.03 8.94 -0.35
CA VAL A 207 -2.34 9.55 -0.53
C VAL A 207 -3.19 8.62 -1.38
N VAL A 208 -4.39 8.32 -0.90
CA VAL A 208 -5.36 7.52 -1.63
C VAL A 208 -6.57 8.36 -1.95
N SER A 209 -6.93 8.45 -3.23
CA SER A 209 -8.14 9.13 -3.66
C SER A 209 -9.33 8.18 -3.57
N MET A 210 -9.97 8.14 -2.40
CA MET A 210 -11.10 7.27 -2.10
C MET A 210 -12.42 8.01 -2.31
N GLN A 211 -12.96 7.94 -3.52
CA GLN A 211 -14.13 8.74 -3.89
C GLN A 211 -15.40 8.40 -3.09
N ARG A 212 -15.64 7.11 -2.84
CA ARG A 212 -16.90 6.61 -2.24
C ARG A 212 -16.90 6.59 -0.71
N TYR A 213 -15.83 7.02 -0.04
CA TYR A 213 -15.68 6.92 1.41
C TYR A 213 -16.88 7.45 2.22
N SER A 214 -17.42 8.61 1.84
CA SER A 214 -18.60 9.21 2.50
C SER A 214 -19.87 8.36 2.42
N LYS A 215 -19.94 7.47 1.42
CA LYS A 215 -21.08 6.61 1.07
C LYS A 215 -20.82 5.13 1.44
N PHE A 216 -19.79 4.84 2.24
CA PHE A 216 -19.47 3.49 2.68
C PHE A 216 -20.54 2.89 3.58
N ASN A 217 -20.82 1.61 3.33
CA ASN A 217 -21.65 0.79 4.20
C ASN A 217 -20.92 0.52 5.54
N PRO A 218 -21.61 0.00 6.59
CA PRO A 218 -20.99 -0.23 7.90
C PRO A 218 -19.75 -1.12 7.86
N VAL A 219 -19.74 -2.17 7.02
CA VAL A 219 -18.63 -3.13 6.89
C VAL A 219 -17.42 -2.50 6.21
N GLU A 220 -17.64 -1.75 5.13
CA GLU A 220 -16.59 -0.97 4.45
C GLU A 220 -15.97 0.06 5.37
N ARG A 221 -16.80 0.72 6.20
CA ARG A 221 -16.33 1.71 7.18
C ARG A 221 -15.47 1.08 8.25
N GLU A 222 -15.87 -0.07 8.79
CA GLU A 222 -15.08 -0.82 9.77
C GLU A 222 -13.73 -1.27 9.16
N ASN A 223 -13.75 -1.82 7.94
CA ASN A 223 -12.52 -2.22 7.24
C ASN A 223 -11.59 -1.02 6.95
N ALA A 224 -12.15 0.14 6.58
CA ALA A 224 -11.38 1.36 6.35
C ALA A 224 -10.78 1.90 7.66
N GLU A 225 -11.52 1.83 8.76
CA GLU A 225 -11.03 2.21 10.08
C GLU A 225 -9.94 1.27 10.57
N PHE A 226 -10.09 -0.05 10.35
CA PHE A 226 -9.03 -1.02 10.61
C PHE A 226 -7.75 -0.68 9.84
N LEU A 227 -7.88 -0.32 8.56
CA LEU A 227 -6.75 0.08 7.72
C LEU A 227 -6.04 1.34 8.27
N LEU A 228 -6.79 2.37 8.68
CA LEU A 228 -6.24 3.60 9.27
C LEU A 228 -5.58 3.36 10.64
N ARG A 229 -6.04 2.35 11.40
CA ARG A 229 -5.38 1.94 12.65
C ARG A 229 -4.08 1.18 12.39
N ALA A 230 -4.08 0.28 11.39
CA ALA A 230 -2.89 -0.48 11.01
C ALA A 230 -1.82 0.41 10.36
N TYR A 231 -2.24 1.41 9.59
CA TYR A 231 -1.35 2.36 8.91
C TYR A 231 -1.77 3.81 9.19
N PRO A 232 -1.39 4.38 10.35
CA PRO A 232 -1.83 5.71 10.77
C PRO A 232 -1.41 6.86 9.84
N ASP A 233 -0.32 6.67 9.10
CA ASP A 233 0.24 7.67 8.18
C ASP A 233 -0.39 7.63 6.79
N LEU A 234 -1.30 6.68 6.54
CA LEU A 234 -2.11 6.66 5.33
C LEU A 234 -3.03 7.87 5.27
N GLN A 235 -3.01 8.58 4.14
CA GLN A 235 -3.87 9.73 3.92
C GLN A 235 -4.99 9.35 2.95
N ILE A 236 -6.24 9.52 3.36
CA ILE A 236 -7.41 9.23 2.54
C ILE A 236 -8.07 10.56 2.14
N ALA A 237 -8.10 10.81 0.83
CA ALA A 237 -8.78 11.95 0.22
C ALA A 237 -10.15 11.52 -0.30
N TYR A 238 -11.23 12.04 0.26
CA TYR A 238 -12.61 11.68 -0.09
C TYR A 238 -13.47 12.88 -0.48
N LEU A 239 -14.61 12.60 -1.12
CA LEU A 239 -15.55 13.63 -1.57
C LEU A 239 -16.56 13.88 -0.47
N ASP A 240 -16.56 15.08 0.05
CA ASP A 240 -17.51 15.56 1.03
C ASP A 240 -18.55 16.45 0.33
N GLU A 241 -19.82 16.22 0.59
CA GLU A 241 -20.95 16.88 -0.07
C GLU A 241 -21.70 17.70 0.98
N GLU A 242 -21.78 19.02 0.81
CA GLU A 242 -22.54 19.91 1.68
C GLU A 242 -23.75 20.47 0.93
N PRO A 243 -24.98 20.32 1.45
CA PRO A 243 -26.16 20.91 0.82
C PRO A 243 -26.01 22.44 0.76
N SER A 244 -26.51 23.04 -0.32
CA SER A 244 -26.43 24.49 -0.49
C SER A 244 -27.21 25.22 0.61
N ARG A 245 -26.68 26.36 1.05
CA ARG A 245 -27.34 27.26 2.00
C ARG A 245 -28.50 28.05 1.38
N ARG A 246 -28.65 28.02 0.05
CA ARG A 246 -29.74 28.67 -0.69
C ARG A 246 -30.68 27.62 -1.25
N GLU A 247 -31.99 27.78 -1.06
CA GLU A 247 -33.01 26.92 -1.68
C GLU A 247 -32.83 26.91 -3.21
N GLY A 248 -32.56 25.74 -3.78
CA GLY A 248 -32.33 25.55 -5.21
C GLY A 248 -30.88 25.71 -5.70
N GLY A 249 -29.90 25.94 -4.81
CA GLY A 249 -28.49 25.99 -5.19
C GLY A 249 -27.85 24.61 -5.39
N GLU A 250 -26.84 24.54 -6.25
CA GLU A 250 -26.06 23.31 -6.47
C GLU A 250 -25.32 22.84 -5.21
N THR A 251 -25.20 21.53 -5.02
CA THR A 251 -24.46 20.92 -3.90
C THR A 251 -23.00 21.34 -3.95
N ARG A 252 -22.49 21.89 -2.83
CA ARG A 252 -21.08 22.26 -2.73
C ARG A 252 -20.25 21.02 -2.46
N LEU A 253 -19.22 20.84 -3.27
CA LEU A 253 -18.35 19.66 -3.23
C LEU A 253 -17.00 20.05 -2.65
N PHE A 254 -16.55 19.27 -1.67
CA PHE A 254 -15.27 19.47 -1.02
C PHE A 254 -14.39 18.23 -1.20
N SER A 255 -13.11 18.47 -1.43
CA SER A 255 -12.07 17.48 -1.28
C SER A 255 -11.59 17.53 0.17
N ALA A 256 -11.77 16.45 0.91
CA ALA A 256 -11.42 16.36 2.33
C ALA A 256 -10.32 15.32 2.54
N LEU A 257 -9.32 15.63 3.37
CA LEU A 257 -8.21 14.73 3.71
C LEU A 257 -8.31 14.29 5.17
N ILE A 258 -8.27 12.98 5.40
CA ILE A 258 -8.16 12.36 6.74
C ILE A 258 -6.96 11.44 6.80
N ASP A 259 -6.53 11.10 8.02
CA ASP A 259 -5.53 10.07 8.31
C ASP A 259 -5.84 9.36 9.64
N GLY A 260 -5.02 8.39 10.04
CA GLY A 260 -5.22 7.62 11.27
C GLY A 260 -5.01 8.42 12.55
N HIS A 261 -4.35 9.57 12.47
CA HIS A 261 -4.16 10.51 13.59
C HIS A 261 -5.27 11.56 13.69
N SER A 262 -6.24 11.55 12.79
CA SER A 262 -7.35 12.50 12.78
C SER A 262 -8.34 12.21 13.93
N GLU A 263 -8.70 13.24 14.68
CA GLU A 263 -9.64 13.16 15.82
C GLU A 263 -11.03 12.68 15.39
N PHE A 264 -11.77 12.05 16.30
CA PHE A 264 -13.16 11.67 16.06
C PHE A 264 -14.11 12.81 16.39
N ILE A 265 -15.08 13.05 15.51
CA ILE A 265 -16.20 13.94 15.76
C ILE A 265 -17.21 13.17 16.62
N VAL A 266 -17.41 13.63 17.86
CA VAL A 266 -18.28 12.96 18.86
C VAL A 266 -19.70 12.71 18.33
N GLU A 267 -20.24 13.66 17.56
CA GLU A 267 -21.62 13.59 17.04
C GLU A 267 -21.82 12.55 15.93
N THR A 268 -20.82 12.36 15.06
CA THR A 268 -20.96 11.53 13.85
C THR A 268 -20.17 10.23 13.91
N GLY A 269 -19.25 10.10 14.88
CA GLY A 269 -18.29 9.00 14.95
C GLY A 269 -17.30 8.98 13.76
N ARG A 270 -17.26 10.03 12.93
CA ARG A 270 -16.36 10.14 11.78
C ARG A 270 -15.07 10.86 12.16
N ARG A 271 -14.00 10.59 11.43
CA ARG A 271 -12.74 11.33 11.57
C ARG A 271 -12.88 12.75 11.04
N ARG A 272 -12.42 13.72 11.82
CA ARG A 272 -12.39 15.15 11.47
C ARG A 272 -11.34 15.36 10.38
N PRO A 273 -11.71 15.93 9.22
CA PRO A 273 -10.75 16.17 8.14
C PRO A 273 -9.70 17.21 8.56
N LYS A 274 -8.43 16.94 8.26
CA LYS A 274 -7.31 17.87 8.47
C LYS A 274 -7.36 19.03 7.50
N PHE A 275 -7.73 18.74 6.26
CA PHE A 275 -7.93 19.73 5.22
C PHE A 275 -9.29 19.49 4.56
N ARG A 276 -9.99 20.57 4.25
CA ARG A 276 -11.26 20.57 3.53
C ARG A 276 -11.22 21.72 2.54
N VAL A 277 -11.14 21.41 1.25
CA VAL A 277 -10.98 22.38 0.17
C VAL A 277 -12.18 22.30 -0.75
N GLU A 278 -12.82 23.43 -1.01
CA GLU A 278 -13.94 23.52 -1.95
C GLU A 278 -13.45 23.31 -3.39
N LEU A 279 -14.18 22.49 -4.14
CA LEU A 279 -13.90 22.24 -5.55
C LEU A 279 -14.68 23.23 -6.42
N PRO A 280 -14.12 23.66 -7.57
CA PRO A 280 -14.77 24.61 -8.46
C PRO A 280 -16.03 24.05 -9.15
N GLY A 281 -16.28 22.74 -9.04
CA GLY A 281 -17.43 22.06 -9.61
C GLY A 281 -17.35 20.56 -9.33
N ASN A 282 -18.20 19.79 -10.02
CA ASN A 282 -18.21 18.34 -9.89
C ASN A 282 -16.91 17.73 -10.48
N PRO A 283 -16.06 17.07 -9.67
CA PRO A 283 -14.82 16.48 -10.15
C PRO A 283 -15.05 15.18 -10.95
N ILE A 284 -16.29 14.69 -11.04
CA ILE A 284 -16.64 13.45 -11.73
C ILE A 284 -16.78 13.74 -13.23
N LEU A 285 -15.70 13.52 -13.97
CA LEU A 285 -15.59 13.67 -15.42
C LEU A 285 -15.84 12.31 -16.10
N GLY A 286 -17.11 11.89 -16.13
CA GLY A 286 -17.55 10.65 -16.78
C GLY A 286 -17.13 9.36 -16.04
N ASP A 287 -17.13 8.24 -16.77
CA ASP A 287 -16.87 6.89 -16.23
C ASP A 287 -15.38 6.60 -15.97
N ARG A 288 -14.48 7.51 -16.36
CA ARG A 288 -13.03 7.32 -16.24
C ARG A 288 -12.59 7.49 -14.78
N LYS A 289 -12.33 6.35 -14.12
CA LYS A 289 -11.90 6.26 -12.71
C LYS A 289 -10.69 7.15 -12.38
N SER A 290 -9.69 7.21 -13.26
CA SER A 290 -8.45 7.98 -13.05
C SER A 290 -8.67 9.48 -13.02
N ASP A 291 -9.54 10.00 -13.89
CA ASP A 291 -9.75 11.45 -14.04
C ASP A 291 -10.50 12.01 -12.82
N ASN A 292 -11.43 11.22 -12.28
CA ASN A 292 -12.24 11.53 -11.09
C ASN A 292 -11.40 11.62 -9.80
N GLN A 293 -10.15 11.17 -9.83
CA GLN A 293 -9.26 11.07 -8.68
C GLN A 293 -8.17 12.14 -8.68
N ASN A 294 -8.05 12.93 -9.75
CA ASN A 294 -7.16 14.09 -9.82
C ASN A 294 -7.45 15.12 -8.72
N ARG A 295 -8.68 15.17 -8.18
CA ARG A 295 -9.02 16.06 -7.05
C ARG A 295 -8.20 15.83 -5.79
N ALA A 296 -7.58 14.66 -5.63
CA ALA A 296 -6.70 14.37 -4.49
C ALA A 296 -5.30 14.97 -4.68
N ILE A 297 -4.93 15.40 -5.89
CA ILE A 297 -3.61 15.95 -6.18
C ILE A 297 -3.29 17.15 -5.30
N ILE A 298 -4.27 17.97 -4.92
CA ILE A 298 -4.05 19.14 -4.04
C ILE A 298 -3.39 18.78 -2.68
N PHE A 299 -3.49 17.52 -2.26
CA PHE A 299 -2.91 17.01 -1.03
C PHE A 299 -1.51 16.39 -1.21
N TYR A 300 -0.99 16.30 -2.44
CA TYR A 300 0.36 15.81 -2.70
C TYR A 300 1.40 16.68 -1.97
N ARG A 301 2.47 16.06 -1.46
CA ARG A 301 3.60 16.77 -0.85
C ARG A 301 4.93 16.15 -1.27
N GLY A 302 5.95 16.99 -1.45
CA GLY A 302 7.27 16.57 -1.90
C GLY A 302 7.52 16.84 -3.37
N GLU A 303 8.74 16.55 -3.81
CA GLU A 303 9.26 16.88 -5.14
C GLU A 303 8.86 15.86 -6.21
N TYR A 304 8.53 14.63 -5.79
CA TYR A 304 8.18 13.52 -6.67
C TYR A 304 6.78 12.99 -6.38
N LEU A 305 6.05 12.66 -7.45
CA LEU A 305 4.72 12.07 -7.39
C LEU A 305 4.74 10.74 -8.14
N GLN A 306 4.50 9.65 -7.42
CA GLN A 306 4.35 8.32 -7.99
C GLN A 306 2.88 8.02 -8.21
N LEU A 307 2.49 7.80 -9.46
CA LEU A 307 1.15 7.39 -9.84
C LEU A 307 1.15 5.88 -10.03
N ILE A 308 0.24 5.21 -9.32
CA ILE A 308 0.16 3.75 -9.28
C ILE A 308 -1.29 3.35 -9.47
N ASP A 309 -1.54 2.35 -10.31
CA ASP A 309 -2.87 1.74 -10.42
C ASP A 309 -3.24 0.94 -9.16
N ALA A 310 -4.55 0.82 -8.90
CA ALA A 310 -5.14 0.19 -7.73
C ALA A 310 -5.01 -1.34 -7.68
N ASN A 311 -3.95 -1.91 -8.26
CA ASN A 311 -3.69 -3.35 -8.28
C ASN A 311 -2.22 -3.69 -8.09
N GLN A 312 -1.37 -2.68 -7.90
CA GLN A 312 0.06 -2.87 -7.78
C GLN A 312 0.49 -2.78 -6.32
N ASN A 313 1.48 -3.60 -5.98
CA ASN A 313 2.11 -3.59 -4.67
C ASN A 313 3.62 -3.70 -4.84
N ASN A 314 4.36 -3.22 -3.84
CA ASN A 314 5.80 -3.40 -3.80
C ASN A 314 6.18 -4.31 -2.65
N TYR A 315 7.11 -5.22 -2.91
CA TYR A 315 7.78 -5.95 -1.85
C TYR A 315 8.80 -5.05 -1.14
N LEU A 316 9.15 -5.40 0.10
CA LEU A 316 10.03 -4.58 0.94
C LEU A 316 11.41 -4.37 0.33
N GLU A 317 12.00 -5.44 -0.19
CA GLU A 317 13.31 -5.44 -0.83
C GLU A 317 13.34 -4.54 -2.07
N GLU A 318 12.29 -4.53 -2.89
CA GLU A 318 12.18 -3.63 -4.03
C GLU A 318 12.07 -2.15 -3.59
N CYS A 319 11.40 -1.89 -2.47
CA CYS A 319 11.30 -0.53 -1.91
C CYS A 319 12.66 0.06 -1.49
N LEU A 320 13.68 -0.76 -1.24
CA LEU A 320 15.03 -0.28 -0.90
C LEU A 320 15.68 0.51 -2.04
N LYS A 321 15.27 0.26 -3.28
CA LYS A 321 15.84 0.90 -4.49
C LYS A 321 15.24 2.28 -4.79
N ILE A 322 14.28 2.76 -4.01
CA ILE A 322 13.57 4.01 -4.28
C ILE A 322 14.51 5.21 -4.47
N ARG A 323 15.64 5.22 -3.77
CA ARG A 323 16.65 6.28 -3.87
C ARG A 323 17.42 6.26 -5.18
N ASN A 324 17.70 5.06 -5.68
CA ASN A 324 18.30 4.85 -6.98
C ASN A 324 17.34 5.32 -8.09
N VAL A 325 16.04 5.05 -7.93
CA VAL A 325 15.02 5.56 -8.87
C VAL A 325 15.02 7.08 -8.93
N PHE A 326 15.23 7.80 -7.82
CA PHE A 326 15.33 9.27 -7.87
C PHE A 326 16.58 9.78 -8.59
N SER A 327 17.64 8.98 -8.65
CA SER A 327 18.87 9.34 -9.35
C SER A 327 18.70 9.32 -10.88
N GLU A 328 17.71 8.58 -11.40
CA GLU A 328 17.33 8.57 -12.83
C GLU A 328 16.80 9.93 -13.32
N PHE A 329 16.41 10.84 -12.43
CA PHE A 329 15.92 12.18 -12.82
C PHE A 329 17.05 13.19 -13.10
N GLU A 330 18.30 12.73 -13.15
CA GLU A 330 19.52 13.42 -13.63
C GLU A 330 19.81 14.80 -13.02
N GLY A 331 19.20 15.19 -11.89
CA GLY A 331 19.42 16.52 -11.34
C GLY A 331 18.98 16.68 -9.90
N TYR A 332 19.89 16.46 -8.95
CA TYR A 332 19.72 16.95 -7.59
C TYR A 332 19.99 18.46 -7.49
N ALA A 333 20.79 19.01 -8.41
CA ALA A 333 21.01 20.44 -8.53
C ALA A 333 19.81 21.10 -9.24
N VAL A 334 19.05 21.90 -8.50
CA VAL A 334 18.11 22.86 -9.07
C VAL A 334 18.89 24.15 -9.26
N SER A 335 19.00 24.66 -10.50
CA SER A 335 19.59 25.99 -10.70
C SER A 335 18.80 27.01 -9.90
N SER A 336 19.49 27.88 -9.18
CA SER A 336 18.89 29.00 -8.47
C SER A 336 18.42 30.11 -9.42
N GLN A 337 18.73 30.00 -10.71
CA GLN A 337 18.35 30.96 -11.73
C GLN A 337 16.99 30.59 -12.34
N SER A 338 16.15 31.60 -12.53
CA SER A 338 14.92 31.44 -13.31
C SER A 338 15.27 31.09 -14.76
N LEU A 339 14.49 30.20 -15.37
CA LEU A 339 14.56 29.89 -16.81
C LEU A 339 14.44 31.16 -17.67
N TYR A 340 13.70 32.16 -17.18
CA TYR A 340 13.45 33.43 -17.85
C TYR A 340 14.49 34.52 -17.54
N ALA A 341 15.51 34.22 -16.73
CA ALA A 341 16.60 35.16 -16.48
C ALA A 341 17.51 35.27 -17.72
N GLN A 342 18.05 36.47 -17.99
CA GLN A 342 18.89 36.75 -19.17
C GLN A 342 20.06 35.75 -19.34
N TRP A 343 20.61 35.23 -18.23
CA TRP A 343 21.71 34.25 -18.22
C TRP A 343 21.30 32.83 -17.80
N GLY A 344 20.04 32.62 -17.39
CA GLY A 344 19.56 31.34 -16.86
C GLY A 344 19.50 30.23 -17.91
N HIS A 345 19.39 30.57 -19.19
CA HIS A 345 19.29 29.60 -20.29
C HIS A 345 20.49 28.64 -20.39
N GLN A 346 21.67 29.01 -19.88
CA GLN A 346 22.83 28.12 -19.89
C GLN A 346 22.68 26.94 -18.93
N ASP A 347 22.03 27.17 -17.78
CA ASP A 347 21.80 26.14 -16.75
C ASP A 347 20.71 25.12 -17.15
N PHE A 348 19.88 25.45 -18.14
CA PHE A 348 18.79 24.60 -18.64
C PHE A 348 19.05 24.04 -20.04
N LYS A 349 20.32 24.01 -20.49
CA LYS A 349 20.68 23.54 -21.83
C LYS A 349 20.36 22.06 -22.08
N LYS A 350 20.32 21.23 -21.02
CA LYS A 350 19.84 19.84 -21.08
C LYS A 350 18.45 19.76 -20.45
N SER A 351 17.48 19.25 -21.22
CA SER A 351 16.16 18.95 -20.68
C SER A 351 16.28 17.84 -19.63
N PRO A 352 15.92 18.07 -18.37
CA PRO A 352 15.99 17.05 -17.33
C PRO A 352 14.93 15.98 -17.58
N VAL A 353 15.20 14.75 -17.14
CA VAL A 353 14.19 13.69 -17.10
C VAL A 353 13.08 14.13 -16.16
N ALA A 354 11.85 14.21 -16.68
CA ALA A 354 10.67 14.63 -15.91
C ALA A 354 9.81 13.43 -15.47
N ILE A 355 9.84 12.34 -16.25
CA ILE A 355 9.04 11.14 -16.03
C ILE A 355 9.96 9.92 -16.12
N VAL A 356 9.91 9.08 -15.09
CA VAL A 356 10.50 7.74 -15.10
C VAL A 356 9.35 6.75 -15.07
N GLY A 357 9.28 5.88 -16.09
CA GLY A 357 8.28 4.82 -16.19
C GLY A 357 8.93 3.46 -15.97
N ALA A 358 8.36 2.64 -15.10
CA ALA A 358 8.75 1.25 -14.97
C ALA A 358 7.88 0.37 -15.89
N ARG A 359 8.49 -0.67 -16.48
CA ARG A 359 7.73 -1.71 -17.18
C ARG A 359 7.05 -2.59 -16.14
N GLU A 360 5.78 -2.90 -16.35
CA GLU A 360 5.11 -3.91 -15.56
C GLU A 360 5.52 -5.29 -16.07
N TYR A 361 5.97 -6.14 -15.15
CA TYR A 361 6.17 -7.56 -15.44
C TYR A 361 5.01 -8.30 -14.79
N ILE A 362 4.13 -8.85 -15.62
CA ILE A 362 3.07 -9.75 -15.17
C ILE A 362 3.71 -11.13 -15.01
N PHE A 363 3.98 -11.53 -13.78
CA PHE A 363 4.46 -12.88 -13.48
C PHE A 363 3.26 -13.84 -13.51
N SER A 364 3.15 -14.62 -14.58
CA SER A 364 2.08 -15.60 -14.79
C SER A 364 2.54 -17.04 -14.64
N GLU A 365 3.75 -17.28 -14.14
CA GLU A 365 4.41 -18.60 -14.13
C GLU A 365 3.55 -19.73 -13.54
N ASN A 366 2.60 -19.42 -12.64
CA ASN A 366 1.71 -20.40 -12.01
C ASN A 366 0.27 -20.44 -12.57
N VAL A 367 -0.07 -19.64 -13.60
CA VAL A 367 -1.44 -19.50 -14.14
C VAL A 367 -1.62 -20.20 -15.50
N GLY A 368 -0.57 -20.87 -16.00
CA GLY A 368 -0.58 -21.63 -17.24
C GLY A 368 -0.49 -20.76 -18.50
N VAL A 369 -0.49 -21.42 -19.67
CA VAL A 369 -0.18 -20.83 -20.99
C VAL A 369 -1.04 -19.60 -21.34
N LEU A 370 -2.28 -19.53 -20.87
CA LEU A 370 -3.15 -18.36 -21.07
C LEU A 370 -2.70 -17.14 -20.25
N GLY A 371 -2.21 -17.36 -19.03
CA GLY A 371 -1.61 -16.32 -18.21
C GLY A 371 -0.34 -15.78 -18.85
N ASP A 372 0.51 -16.66 -19.40
CA ASP A 372 1.75 -16.28 -20.09
C ASP A 372 1.50 -15.49 -21.38
N ILE A 373 0.47 -15.85 -22.15
CA ILE A 373 0.08 -15.12 -23.36
C ILE A 373 -0.53 -13.75 -23.02
N ALA A 374 -1.34 -13.67 -21.97
CA ALA A 374 -1.90 -12.41 -21.49
C ALA A 374 -0.79 -11.47 -20.97
N ALA A 375 0.12 -12.01 -20.15
CA ALA A 375 1.30 -11.32 -19.65
C ALA A 375 2.21 -10.80 -20.78
N GLY A 376 2.42 -11.60 -21.83
CA GLY A 376 3.25 -11.22 -22.98
C GLY A 376 2.64 -10.16 -23.91
N LYS A 377 1.30 -9.98 -23.89
CA LYS A 377 0.61 -9.02 -24.77
C LYS A 377 0.38 -7.64 -24.15
N GLU A 378 0.41 -7.49 -22.83
CA GLU A 378 0.27 -6.17 -22.18
C GLU A 378 1.62 -5.42 -22.12
N HIS A 379 1.94 -4.66 -23.17
CA HIS A 379 3.01 -3.66 -23.15
C HIS A 379 2.49 -2.33 -22.55
N LYS A 380 2.03 -2.33 -21.29
CA LYS A 380 1.59 -1.11 -20.61
C LYS A 380 2.63 -0.65 -19.58
N ARG A 381 2.86 0.66 -19.53
CA ARG A 381 3.62 1.30 -18.44
C ARG A 381 2.64 1.56 -17.31
N SER A 382 2.85 0.91 -16.18
CA SER A 382 1.82 0.87 -15.13
C SER A 382 2.22 1.65 -13.88
N VAL A 383 3.52 1.93 -13.69
CA VAL A 383 4.03 2.86 -12.67
C VAL A 383 4.70 4.03 -13.36
N LEU A 384 4.26 5.24 -13.02
CA LEU A 384 4.87 6.49 -13.47
C LEU A 384 5.32 7.28 -12.26
N LEU A 385 6.60 7.63 -12.22
CA LEU A 385 7.15 8.58 -11.27
C LEU A 385 7.40 9.90 -12.00
N LEU A 386 6.78 10.95 -11.51
CA LEU A 386 6.86 12.29 -12.07
C LEU A 386 7.64 13.19 -11.12
N ARG A 387 8.57 13.98 -11.65
CA ARG A 387 9.21 15.07 -10.93
C ARG A 387 8.40 16.35 -11.14
N MET A 388 7.81 16.87 -10.07
CA MET A 388 7.03 18.10 -10.12
C MET A 388 7.96 19.31 -9.99
N ARG A 389 8.18 20.04 -11.09
CA ARG A 389 8.75 21.40 -11.03
C ARG A 389 7.59 22.38 -11.03
N PHE A 390 7.34 23.04 -9.90
CA PHE A 390 6.51 24.24 -9.87
C PHE A 390 7.27 25.34 -10.63
N LEU A 391 7.02 25.44 -11.94
CA LEU A 391 7.19 26.70 -12.65
C LEU A 391 6.07 27.60 -12.14
N GLY A 392 6.44 28.72 -11.52
CA GLY A 392 5.45 29.71 -11.09
C GLY A 392 4.58 30.16 -12.26
N LEU A 393 3.31 30.45 -11.92
CA LEU A 393 2.24 31.10 -12.70
C LEU A 393 1.23 30.15 -13.36
N GLU A 394 -0.01 30.32 -12.90
CA GLU A 394 -1.26 30.28 -13.66
C GLU A 394 -1.32 29.30 -14.84
N GLY A 395 -1.83 28.10 -14.60
CA GLY A 395 -2.14 27.17 -15.67
C GLY A 395 -2.56 25.81 -15.14
N SER A 396 -3.83 25.50 -15.31
CA SER A 396 -4.47 24.23 -15.00
C SER A 396 -3.62 23.04 -15.47
N CYS A 397 -3.10 22.24 -14.53
CA CYS A 397 -2.47 20.97 -14.86
C CYS A 397 -3.59 19.95 -15.13
N ILE A 398 -4.14 19.98 -16.34
CA ILE A 398 -5.05 18.95 -16.85
C ILE A 398 -4.16 17.77 -17.30
N MET A 399 -3.99 16.79 -16.42
CA MET A 399 -3.42 15.50 -16.78
C MET A 399 -4.48 14.70 -17.55
N GLY A 400 -4.55 14.94 -18.86
CA GLY A 400 -5.33 14.12 -19.78
C GLY A 400 -4.61 12.80 -20.01
N THR A 401 -5.05 11.74 -19.35
CA THR A 401 -4.67 10.36 -19.69
C THR A 401 -5.40 9.93 -20.96
N GLN A 402 -5.00 10.45 -22.12
CA GLN A 402 -5.32 9.82 -23.40
C GLN A 402 -4.28 8.72 -23.66
N ILE A 403 -4.63 7.51 -23.21
CA ILE A 403 -4.07 6.27 -23.76
C ILE A 403 -4.95 5.95 -24.99
N SER A 404 -4.38 6.11 -26.18
CA SER A 404 -4.90 5.55 -27.43
C SER A 404 -4.09 4.32 -27.79
#